data_AF-A0A2D9WZY6-F1
#
_entry.id   AF-A0A2D9WZY6-F1
#
_cell.length_a   1.000
_cell.length_b   1.000
_cell.length_c   1.000
_cell.angle_alpha   90.00
_cell.angle_beta   90.00
_cell.angle_gamma   90.00
#
_symmetry.space_group_name_H-M   'P 1'
#
loop_
_entity.id
_entity.type
_entity.pdbx_description
1 polymer ?
#
loop_
_entity_poly.entity_id
_entity_poly.type
_entity_poly.pdbx_seq_one_letter_code
_entity_poly.pdbx_strand_id
1 'polypeptide(L)'
;MTLLGFGEDNLIFFDIEFSYVSIIGASISVFLGIVMAQSGFDKIFNWEGELDFITGKFAKTPLANFSTFGLIQVTIFEVLSGLLSIFGSIMALFYNEYSYGIMGLILAASSLAILMLGQRISKDYEGAAVLVPYYILTMFGLFIYTS
;
A
#
# COMPACT_ATOMS: atom_id res chain seq x y z
N MET A 1 -11.99 35.97 4.48
CA MET A 1 -11.37 34.97 3.61
C MET A 1 -10.01 34.68 4.19
N THR A 2 -9.88 33.54 4.87
CA THR A 2 -8.61 33.10 5.42
C THR A 2 -7.93 32.26 4.36
N LEU A 3 -6.89 32.81 3.71
CA LEU A 3 -6.17 32.11 2.66
C LEU A 3 -5.41 30.89 3.21
N LEU A 4 -4.73 31.09 4.34
CA LEU A 4 -3.95 30.08 5.05
C LEU A 4 -3.99 30.41 6.55
N GLY A 5 -4.32 29.42 7.38
CA GLY A 5 -4.33 29.54 8.84
C GLY A 5 -3.92 28.22 9.50
N PHE A 6 -3.24 28.29 10.64
CA PHE A 6 -2.80 27.12 11.40
C PHE A 6 -3.48 27.11 12.76
N GLY A 7 -4.26 26.07 13.04
CA GLY A 7 -4.83 25.77 14.35
C GLY A 7 -3.97 24.77 15.12
N GLU A 8 -4.44 24.40 16.31
CA GLU A 8 -3.77 23.43 17.17
C GLU A 8 -3.78 22.01 16.57
N ASP A 9 -4.88 21.63 15.92
CA ASP A 9 -5.12 20.31 15.34
C ASP A 9 -5.46 20.34 13.84
N ASN A 10 -5.57 21.53 13.23
CA ASN A 10 -5.99 21.69 11.85
C ASN A 10 -5.22 22.77 11.06
N LEU A 11 -5.34 22.68 9.74
CA LEU A 11 -4.89 23.63 8.74
C LEU A 11 -6.12 24.19 8.03
N ILE A 12 -6.24 25.51 7.93
CA ILE A 12 -7.27 26.18 7.14
C ILE A 12 -6.63 26.63 5.83
N PHE A 13 -7.19 26.19 4.71
CA PHE A 13 -6.73 26.59 3.38
C PHE A 13 -7.94 26.87 2.48
N PHE A 14 -8.03 28.09 1.94
CA PHE A 14 -9.21 28.55 1.18
C PHE A 14 -10.55 28.32 1.90
N ASP A 15 -10.59 28.68 3.19
CA ASP A 15 -11.76 28.47 4.05
C ASP A 15 -12.21 26.98 4.20
N ILE A 16 -11.38 26.02 3.79
CA ILE A 16 -11.55 24.57 4.05
C ILE A 16 -10.64 24.17 5.21
N GLU A 17 -11.19 23.43 6.17
CA GLU A 17 -10.44 22.89 7.31
C GLU A 17 -9.95 21.47 7.04
N PHE A 18 -8.67 21.23 7.27
CA PHE A 18 -8.02 19.94 7.15
C PHE A 18 -7.38 19.56 8.48
N SER A 19 -7.81 18.47 9.11
CA SER A 19 -7.14 17.99 10.32
C SER A 19 -5.73 17.50 10.00
N TYR A 20 -4.77 17.69 10.92
CA TYR A 20 -3.41 17.15 10.72
C TYR A 20 -3.42 15.63 10.62
N VAL A 21 -4.35 14.94 11.30
CA VAL A 21 -4.57 13.49 11.18
C VAL A 21 -4.95 13.12 9.75
N SER A 22 -5.94 13.79 9.16
CA SER A 22 -6.35 13.58 7.77
C SER A 22 -5.21 13.82 6.80
N ILE A 23 -4.42 14.89 7.00
CA ILE A 23 -3.28 15.23 6.15
C ILE A 23 -2.20 14.15 6.20
N ILE A 24 -1.79 13.73 7.41
CA ILE A 24 -0.74 12.72 7.60
C ILE A 24 -1.22 11.38 7.07
N GLY A 25 -2.42 10.94 7.46
CA GLY A 25 -3.00 9.68 7.02
C GLY A 25 -3.14 9.63 5.50
N ALA A 26 -3.71 10.67 4.89
CA ALA A 26 -3.89 10.74 3.43
C ALA A 26 -2.55 10.73 2.68
N SER A 27 -1.53 11.41 3.22
CA SER A 27 -0.18 11.40 2.64
C SER A 27 0.44 10.01 2.66
N ILE A 28 0.26 9.27 3.75
CA ILE A 28 0.71 7.87 3.86
C ILE A 28 -0.07 6.98 2.88
N SER A 29 -1.40 7.12 2.84
CA SER A 29 -2.26 6.34 1.95
C SER A 29 -1.96 6.58 0.48
N VAL A 30 -1.74 7.82 0.05
CA VAL A 30 -1.42 8.10 -1.36
C VAL A 30 -0.04 7.58 -1.72
N PHE A 31 0.95 7.69 -0.82
CA PHE A 31 2.30 7.16 -1.04
C PHE A 31 2.27 5.64 -1.24
N LEU A 32 1.66 4.91 -0.29
CA LEU A 32 1.48 3.47 -0.42
C LEU A 32 0.59 3.12 -1.61
N GLY A 33 -0.45 3.91 -1.85
CA GLY A 33 -1.35 3.77 -2.99
C GLY A 33 -0.61 3.76 -4.32
N ILE A 34 0.31 4.69 -4.54
CA ILE A 34 1.16 4.76 -5.74
C ILE A 34 2.04 3.52 -5.86
N VAL A 35 2.73 3.13 -4.78
CA VAL A 35 3.63 1.97 -4.79
C VAL A 35 2.87 0.67 -5.10
N MET A 36 1.76 0.45 -4.41
CA MET A 36 0.95 -0.77 -4.56
C MET A 36 0.25 -0.81 -5.91
N ALA A 37 -0.31 0.31 -6.37
CA ALA A 37 -0.95 0.39 -7.68
C ALA A 37 0.07 0.16 -8.80
N GLN A 38 1.24 0.83 -8.75
CA GLN A 38 2.28 0.63 -9.76
C GLN A 38 2.74 -0.83 -9.79
N SER A 39 3.03 -1.42 -8.62
CA SER A 39 3.42 -2.83 -8.50
C SER A 39 2.35 -3.78 -9.07
N GLY A 40 1.07 -3.57 -8.74
CA GLY A 40 -0.02 -4.43 -9.19
C GLY A 40 -0.33 -4.28 -10.69
N PHE A 41 -0.35 -3.05 -11.22
CA PHE A 41 -0.60 -2.82 -12.64
C PHE A 41 0.56 -3.29 -13.52
N ASP A 42 1.81 -3.17 -13.06
CA ASP A 42 2.96 -3.73 -13.76
C ASP A 42 2.81 -5.24 -13.97
N LYS A 43 2.38 -5.98 -12.94
CA LYS A 43 2.10 -7.42 -13.04
C LYS A 43 1.01 -7.74 -14.06
N ILE A 44 -0.02 -6.91 -14.17
CA ILE A 44 -1.10 -7.10 -15.15
C ILE A 44 -0.60 -6.86 -16.57
N PHE A 45 0.12 -5.75 -16.80
CA PHE A 45 0.54 -5.33 -18.13
C PHE A 45 1.77 -6.10 -18.63
N ASN A 46 2.63 -6.55 -17.73
CA ASN A 46 3.84 -7.33 -17.99
C ASN A 46 3.74 -8.75 -17.38
N TRP A 47 2.60 -9.41 -17.61
CA TRP A 47 2.29 -10.70 -16.98
C TRP A 47 3.32 -11.80 -17.27
N GLU A 48 3.74 -11.94 -18.54
CA GLU A 48 4.69 -12.98 -18.94
C GLU A 48 6.06 -12.77 -18.29
N GLY A 49 6.57 -11.53 -18.31
CA GLY A 49 7.86 -11.20 -17.69
C GLY A 49 7.87 -11.42 -16.18
N GLU A 50 6.79 -11.04 -15.48
CA GLU A 50 6.70 -11.25 -14.05
C GLU A 50 6.53 -12.73 -13.69
N LEU A 51 5.74 -13.49 -14.48
CA LEU A 51 5.57 -14.91 -14.27
C LEU A 51 6.90 -15.66 -14.46
N ASP A 52 7.70 -15.30 -15.46
CA ASP A 52 9.04 -15.85 -15.68
C ASP A 52 9.98 -15.51 -14.52
N PHE A 53 9.96 -14.26 -14.05
CA PHE A 53 10.75 -13.83 -12.88
C PHE A 53 10.39 -14.62 -11.62
N ILE A 54 9.11 -14.72 -11.28
CA ILE A 54 8.63 -15.45 -10.10
C ILE A 54 8.91 -16.95 -10.22
N THR A 55 8.68 -17.55 -11.39
CA THR A 55 8.95 -18.97 -11.62
C THR A 55 10.43 -19.27 -11.46
N GLY A 56 11.32 -18.44 -12.00
CA GLY A 56 12.77 -18.55 -11.79
C GLY A 56 13.16 -18.41 -10.32
N LYS A 57 12.57 -17.44 -9.61
CA LYS A 57 12.83 -17.18 -8.20
C LYS A 57 12.44 -18.36 -7.29
N PHE A 58 11.32 -19.01 -7.58
CA PHE A 58 10.81 -20.11 -6.75
C PHE A 58 11.18 -21.51 -7.26
N ALA A 59 11.92 -21.64 -8.37
CA ALA A 59 12.23 -22.92 -9.01
C ALA A 59 12.85 -23.99 -8.08
N LYS A 60 13.62 -23.57 -7.07
CA LYS A 60 14.28 -24.46 -6.09
C LYS A 60 13.58 -24.49 -4.71
N THR A 61 12.32 -24.07 -4.66
CA THR A 61 11.56 -23.92 -3.42
C THR A 61 10.30 -24.79 -3.44
N PRO A 62 9.66 -25.03 -2.28
CA PRO A 62 8.37 -25.73 -2.22
C PRO A 62 7.25 -25.05 -3.03
N LEU A 63 7.41 -23.77 -3.38
CA LEU A 63 6.44 -22.97 -4.11
C LEU A 63 6.58 -23.04 -5.63
N ALA A 64 7.52 -23.83 -6.18
CA ALA A 64 7.79 -23.87 -7.63
C ALA A 64 6.52 -24.05 -8.49
N ASN A 65 5.61 -24.93 -8.06
CA ASN A 65 4.36 -25.22 -8.77
C ASN A 65 3.21 -24.24 -8.45
N PHE A 66 3.41 -23.32 -7.50
CA PHE A 66 2.40 -22.36 -7.03
C PHE A 66 2.72 -20.92 -7.45
N SER A 67 3.78 -20.71 -8.23
CA SER A 67 4.25 -19.41 -8.71
C SER A 67 3.12 -18.57 -9.34
N THR A 68 2.35 -19.16 -10.27
CA THR A 68 1.21 -18.47 -10.91
C THR A 68 0.12 -18.10 -9.90
N PHE A 69 -0.21 -19.00 -8.97
CA PHE A 69 -1.24 -18.73 -7.97
C PHE A 69 -0.83 -17.60 -7.02
N GLY A 70 0.42 -17.65 -6.55
CA GLY A 70 0.99 -16.58 -5.73
C GLY A 70 1.01 -15.24 -6.45
N LEU A 71 1.35 -15.23 -7.74
CA LEU A 71 1.36 -14.03 -8.57
C LEU A 71 -0.06 -13.44 -8.72
N ILE A 72 -1.07 -14.26 -9.01
CA ILE A 72 -2.47 -13.79 -9.09
C ILE A 72 -2.92 -13.21 -7.76
N GLN A 73 -2.67 -13.93 -6.66
CA GLN A 73 -3.09 -13.50 -5.32
C GLN A 73 -2.48 -12.17 -4.94
N VAL A 74 -1.16 -12.01 -5.08
CA VAL A 74 -0.49 -10.76 -4.70
C VAL A 74 -0.95 -9.60 -5.59
N THR A 75 -1.14 -9.83 -6.89
CA THR A 75 -1.61 -8.81 -7.84
C THR A 75 -2.98 -8.26 -7.45
N ILE A 76 -3.92 -9.13 -7.08
CA ILE A 76 -5.26 -8.71 -6.62
C ILE A 76 -5.15 -7.80 -5.39
N PHE A 77 -4.33 -8.20 -4.41
CA PHE A 77 -4.16 -7.40 -3.19
C PHE A 77 -3.46 -6.07 -3.48
N GLU A 78 -2.46 -6.05 -4.35
CA GLU A 78 -1.74 -4.83 -4.73
C GLU A 78 -2.63 -3.83 -5.46
N VAL A 79 -3.43 -4.28 -6.43
CA VAL A 79 -4.34 -3.39 -7.16
C VAL A 79 -5.43 -2.86 -6.23
N LEU A 80 -6.08 -3.73 -5.45
CA LEU A 80 -7.15 -3.30 -4.54
C LEU A 80 -6.62 -2.36 -3.46
N SER A 81 -5.46 -2.68 -2.86
CA SER A 81 -4.83 -1.80 -1.87
C SER A 81 -4.41 -0.46 -2.46
N GLY A 82 -3.84 -0.46 -3.66
CA GLY A 82 -3.44 0.75 -4.38
C GLY A 82 -4.61 1.68 -4.63
N LEU A 83 -5.67 1.16 -5.24
CA LEU A 83 -6.87 1.94 -5.58
C LEU A 83 -7.61 2.44 -4.34
N LEU A 84 -7.82 1.59 -3.34
CA LEU A 84 -8.49 1.97 -2.09
C LEU A 84 -7.67 2.97 -1.29
N SER A 85 -6.34 2.89 -1.28
CA SER A 85 -5.51 3.86 -0.56
C SER A 85 -5.51 5.23 -1.25
N ILE A 86 -5.45 5.27 -2.59
CA ILE A 86 -5.59 6.53 -3.34
C ILE A 86 -6.97 7.14 -3.12
N PHE A 87 -8.04 6.36 -3.30
CA PHE A 87 -9.40 6.84 -3.05
C PHE A 87 -9.60 7.26 -1.59
N GLY A 88 -9.11 6.47 -0.65
CA GLY A 88 -9.14 6.75 0.78
C GLY A 88 -8.42 8.04 1.16
N SER A 89 -7.32 8.40 0.49
CA SER A 89 -6.65 9.68 0.71
C SER A 89 -7.55 10.88 0.39
N ILE A 90 -8.34 10.78 -0.68
CA ILE A 90 -9.30 11.82 -1.08
C ILE A 90 -10.45 11.87 -0.07
N MET A 91 -10.98 10.69 0.33
CA MET A 91 -12.07 10.59 1.30
C MET A 91 -11.66 11.13 2.68
N ALA A 92 -10.43 10.87 3.12
CA ALA A 92 -9.90 11.37 4.37
C ALA A 92 -9.77 12.90 4.39
N LEU A 93 -9.29 13.51 3.30
CA LEU A 93 -9.06 14.95 3.22
C LEU A 93 -10.34 15.77 3.08
N PHE A 94 -11.28 15.32 2.26
CA PHE A 94 -12.43 16.15 1.87
C PHE A 94 -13.76 15.72 2.49
N TYR A 95 -13.82 14.51 3.04
CA TYR A 95 -15.06 13.93 3.57
C TYR A 95 -14.93 13.42 5.00
N ASN A 96 -13.75 13.56 5.63
CA ASN A 96 -13.44 13.00 6.96
C ASN A 96 -13.85 11.52 7.09
N GLU A 97 -13.72 10.77 6.00
CA GLU A 97 -14.08 9.35 5.98
C GLU A 97 -12.85 8.48 5.73
N TYR A 98 -12.48 7.69 6.73
CA TYR A 98 -11.21 6.96 6.78
C TYR A 98 -11.34 5.48 6.41
N SER A 99 -12.55 4.96 6.35
CA SER A 99 -12.83 3.53 6.10
C SER A 99 -12.12 2.97 4.86
N TYR A 100 -12.15 3.70 3.75
CA TYR A 100 -11.47 3.31 2.51
C TYR A 100 -9.94 3.29 2.64
N GLY A 101 -9.37 4.29 3.32
CA GLY A 101 -7.93 4.34 3.59
C GLY A 101 -7.48 3.19 4.47
N ILE A 102 -8.23 2.89 5.53
CA ILE A 102 -8.00 1.74 6.42
C ILE A 102 -8.06 0.42 5.63
N MET A 103 -9.09 0.21 4.82
CA MET A 103 -9.21 -1.00 3.99
C MET A 103 -8.05 -1.14 3.01
N GLY A 104 -7.65 -0.04 2.35
CA GLY A 104 -6.49 -0.03 1.46
C GLY A 104 -5.20 -0.43 2.16
N LEU A 105 -4.95 0.14 3.35
CA LEU A 105 -3.75 -0.17 4.15
C LEU A 105 -3.75 -1.60 4.71
N ILE A 106 -4.90 -2.17 5.11
CA ILE A 106 -5.00 -3.58 5.53
C ILE A 106 -4.64 -4.52 4.38
N LEU A 107 -5.14 -4.23 3.18
CA LEU A 107 -4.80 -5.01 1.98
C LEU A 107 -3.32 -4.84 1.62
N ALA A 108 -2.77 -3.64 1.78
CA ALA A 108 -1.34 -3.39 1.55
C ALA A 108 -0.47 -4.20 2.53
N ALA A 109 -0.81 -4.17 3.83
CA ALA A 109 -0.12 -4.95 4.84
C ALA A 109 -0.18 -6.46 4.54
N SER A 110 -1.33 -6.94 4.08
CA SER A 110 -1.52 -8.34 3.71
C SER A 110 -0.66 -8.72 2.49
N SER A 111 -0.63 -7.88 1.46
CA SER A 111 0.22 -8.07 0.28
C SER A 111 1.71 -8.10 0.65
N LEU A 112 2.17 -7.12 1.43
CA LEU A 112 3.56 -7.03 1.90
C LEU A 112 3.96 -8.25 2.75
N ALA A 113 3.04 -8.79 3.56
CA ALA A 113 3.28 -10.01 4.32
C ALA A 113 3.42 -11.25 3.41
N ILE A 114 2.57 -11.37 2.38
CA ILE A 114 2.67 -12.43 1.36
C ILE A 114 4.01 -12.34 0.62
N LEU A 115 4.38 -11.14 0.16
CA LEU A 115 5.66 -10.89 -0.48
C LEU A 115 6.82 -11.27 0.44
N MET A 116 6.81 -10.80 1.70
CA MET A 116 7.83 -11.11 2.70
C MET A 116 8.00 -12.62 2.91
N LEU A 117 6.91 -13.37 3.00
CA LEU A 117 6.95 -14.82 3.08
C LEU A 117 7.64 -15.44 1.86
N GLY A 118 7.27 -14.98 0.66
CA GLY A 118 7.91 -15.40 -0.60
C GLY A 118 9.41 -15.13 -0.64
N GLN A 119 9.84 -13.93 -0.22
CA GLN A 119 11.25 -13.57 -0.11
C GLN A 119 12.01 -14.51 0.84
N ARG A 120 11.41 -14.85 1.99
CA ARG A 120 12.04 -15.75 2.98
C ARG A 120 12.12 -17.20 2.50
N ILE A 121 11.11 -17.71 1.80
CA ILE A 121 11.12 -19.05 1.22
C ILE A 121 12.18 -19.18 0.12
N SER A 122 12.34 -18.16 -0.71
CA SER A 122 13.37 -18.10 -1.75
C SER A 122 14.76 -17.71 -1.24
N LYS A 123 14.92 -17.45 0.07
CA LYS A 123 16.15 -16.97 0.72
C LYS A 123 16.68 -15.64 0.16
N ASP A 124 15.81 -14.83 -0.41
CA ASP A 124 16.11 -13.47 -0.84
C ASP A 124 16.02 -12.50 0.35
N TYR A 125 17.10 -12.43 1.11
CA TYR A 125 17.18 -11.61 2.32
C TYR A 125 17.23 -10.11 2.02
N GLU A 126 17.81 -9.73 0.89
CA GLU A 126 17.90 -8.34 0.44
C GLU A 126 16.52 -7.83 0.03
N GLY A 127 15.80 -8.60 -0.81
CA GLY A 127 14.41 -8.30 -1.17
C GLY A 127 13.49 -8.25 0.05
N ALA A 128 13.67 -9.14 1.02
CA ALA A 128 12.93 -9.12 2.28
C ALA A 128 13.18 -7.84 3.10
N ALA A 129 14.41 -7.33 3.13
CA ALA A 129 14.75 -6.11 3.88
C ALA A 129 14.07 -4.87 3.30
N VAL A 130 13.95 -4.78 1.96
CA VAL A 130 13.31 -3.65 1.26
C VAL A 130 11.82 -3.53 1.60
N LEU A 131 11.15 -4.61 1.99
CA LEU A 131 9.72 -4.58 2.35
C LEU A 131 9.44 -4.00 3.74
N VAL A 132 10.42 -4.04 4.65
CA VAL A 132 10.22 -3.65 6.06
C VAL A 132 9.82 -2.17 6.20
N PRO A 133 10.47 -1.20 5.53
CA PRO A 133 10.06 0.21 5.59
C PRO A 133 8.61 0.43 5.14
N TYR A 134 8.19 -0.20 4.04
CA TYR A 134 6.80 -0.10 3.56
C TYR A 134 5.80 -0.69 4.55
N TYR A 135 6.17 -1.80 5.20
CA TYR A 135 5.31 -2.43 6.22
C TYR A 135 5.17 -1.54 7.46
N ILE A 136 6.27 -0.95 7.94
CA ILE A 136 6.26 0.01 9.06
C ILE A 136 5.38 1.22 8.71
N LEU A 137 5.56 1.79 7.51
CA LEU A 137 4.76 2.92 7.06
C LEU A 137 3.26 2.57 6.98
N THR A 138 2.94 1.37 6.49
CA THR A 138 1.56 0.86 6.45
C THR A 138 0.95 0.76 7.84
N MET A 139 1.68 0.19 8.81
CA MET A 139 1.22 0.10 10.20
C MET A 139 1.06 1.46 10.86
N PHE A 140 1.96 2.40 10.56
CA PHE A 140 1.85 3.77 11.05
C PHE A 140 0.61 4.47 10.47
N GLY A 141 0.34 4.31 9.17
CA GLY A 141 -0.89 4.83 8.55
C GLY A 141 -2.16 4.26 9.18
N LEU A 142 -2.18 2.96 9.50
CA LEU A 142 -3.30 2.33 10.21
C LEU A 142 -3.47 2.94 11.60
N PHE A 143 -2.37 3.09 12.36
CA PHE A 143 -2.39 3.73 13.66
C PHE A 143 -2.98 5.15 13.60
N ILE A 144 -2.58 5.96 12.61
CA ILE A 144 -3.09 7.33 12.43
C ILE A 144 -4.60 7.35 12.18
N TYR A 145 -5.15 6.48 11.33
CA TYR A 145 -6.60 6.49 11.05
C TYR A 145 -7.47 5.89 12.15
N THR A 146 -6.89 5.11 13.07
CA THR A 146 -7.64 4.45 14.15
C THR A 146 -7.45 5.10 15.53
N SER A 147 -6.61 6.13 15.62
CA SER A 147 -6.38 6.90 16.85
C SER A 147 -7.30 8.11 16.89
#